data_AF-A0A538RBW6-F1
#
_entry.id   AF-A0A538RBW6-F1
#
_cell.length_a   1.000
_cell.length_b   1.000
_cell.length_c   1.000
_cell.angle_alpha   90.00
_cell.angle_beta   90.00
_cell.angle_gamma   90.00
#
_symmetry.space_group_name_H-M   'P 1'
#
loop_
_entity.id
_entity.type
_entity.pdbx_description
1 polymer ?
#
loop_
_entity_poly.entity_id
_entity_poly.type
_entity_poly.pdbx_seq_one_letter_code
_entity_poly.pdbx_strand_id
1 'polypeptide(L)'
;MVTRALGAIMTVGMLSASAAWAGNLTDALESDRMTVVKVDKATGGVLLRNGVSVNWLEAPGAMIVAPHATKRDLGLLNTGDIVRVRRDGAAPTIIILRSAADEIGSLE
;
A
#
# COMPACT_ATOMS: atom_id res chain seq x y z
N MET A 1 22.34 62.16 17.05
CA MET A 1 22.85 60.95 16.38
C MET A 1 21.95 59.78 16.81
N VAL A 2 21.08 59.30 15.92
CA VAL A 2 20.14 58.20 16.19
C VAL A 2 20.56 57.02 15.33
N THR A 3 21.04 55.94 15.93
CA THR A 3 21.39 54.70 15.24
C THR A 3 20.34 53.65 15.58
N ARG A 4 19.54 53.28 14.58
CA ARG A 4 18.65 52.11 14.61
C ARG A 4 19.43 50.91 14.09
N ALA A 5 19.43 49.81 14.83
CA ALA A 5 19.75 48.47 14.32
C ALA A 5 18.57 47.58 14.74
N LEU A 6 17.66 47.15 13.86
CA LEU A 6 17.78 46.00 12.94
C LEU A 6 18.50 44.84 13.67
N GLY A 7 17.85 43.82 14.18
CA GLY A 7 16.86 42.97 13.52
C GLY A 7 17.56 41.68 13.08
N ALA A 8 17.38 40.58 13.83
CA ALA A 8 17.79 39.25 13.41
C ALA A 8 16.80 38.22 13.96
N ILE A 9 15.78 37.94 13.16
CA ILE A 9 14.74 36.95 13.38
C ILE A 9 15.23 35.63 12.77
N MET A 10 15.14 34.56 13.56
CA MET A 10 15.02 33.13 13.20
C MET A 10 15.92 32.53 12.10
N THR A 11 16.82 31.65 12.52
CA THR A 11 17.35 30.56 11.70
C THR A 11 16.80 29.22 12.22
N VAL A 12 15.57 28.89 11.84
CA VAL A 12 15.04 27.51 11.89
C VAL A 12 14.56 27.19 10.48
N GLY A 13 15.46 26.72 9.63
CA GLY A 13 15.19 26.58 8.19
C GLY A 13 15.70 25.28 7.54
N MET A 14 16.18 24.30 8.30
CA MET A 14 16.79 23.10 7.71
C MET A 14 16.11 21.76 8.03
N LEU A 15 14.99 21.75 8.77
CA LEU A 15 14.30 20.48 9.13
C LEU A 15 13.11 20.12 8.23
N SER A 16 12.53 21.06 7.47
CA SER A 16 11.31 20.78 6.68
C SER A 16 11.54 20.00 5.38
N ALA A 17 12.74 20.06 4.79
CA ALA A 17 13.05 19.27 3.59
C ALA A 17 13.00 17.76 3.89
N SER A 18 13.39 17.37 5.12
CA SER A 18 13.36 15.98 5.56
C SER A 18 11.99 15.48 6.07
N ALA A 19 10.96 16.31 6.10
CA ALA A 19 9.60 15.83 6.37
C ALA A 19 8.84 15.58 5.05
N ALA A 20 9.06 16.42 4.04
CA ALA A 20 8.33 16.36 2.78
C ALA A 20 8.65 15.10 1.95
N TRP A 21 9.93 14.72 1.82
CA TRP A 21 10.35 13.48 1.15
C TRP A 21 9.83 12.21 1.86
N ALA A 22 9.78 12.19 3.19
CA ALA A 22 9.30 11.07 3.99
C ALA A 22 7.78 10.93 3.88
N GLY A 23 7.05 12.05 3.87
CA GLY A 23 5.61 12.07 3.58
C GLY A 23 5.30 11.52 2.18
N ASN A 24 6.05 11.95 1.16
CA ASN A 24 5.81 11.50 -0.22
C ASN A 24 6.20 10.03 -0.47
N LEU A 25 7.23 9.52 0.22
CA LEU A 25 7.60 8.10 0.19
C LEU A 25 6.60 7.24 0.97
N THR A 26 6.13 7.72 2.12
CA THR A 26 5.11 7.01 2.92
C THR A 26 3.80 6.96 2.15
N ASP A 27 3.37 8.07 1.55
CA ASP A 27 2.16 8.14 0.71
C ASP A 27 2.27 7.23 -0.52
N ALA A 28 3.43 7.18 -1.18
CA ALA A 28 3.66 6.25 -2.28
C ALA A 28 3.68 4.78 -1.84
N LEU A 29 4.20 4.47 -0.65
CA LEU A 29 4.20 3.12 -0.07
C LEU A 29 2.83 2.70 0.45
N GLU A 30 2.01 3.64 0.93
CA GLU A 30 0.64 3.39 1.37
C GLU A 30 -0.31 3.29 0.18
N SER A 31 -0.19 4.15 -0.83
CA SER A 31 -1.01 4.13 -2.05
C SER A 31 -0.86 2.84 -2.85
N ASP A 32 0.24 2.12 -2.68
CA ASP A 32 0.51 0.86 -3.38
C ASP A 32 -0.04 -0.37 -2.63
N ARG A 33 -0.45 -0.20 -1.36
CA ARG A 33 -1.04 -1.25 -0.51
C ARG A 33 -2.56 -1.23 -0.60
N MET A 34 -3.13 -2.38 -0.92
CA MET A 34 -4.58 -2.59 -1.00
C MET A 34 -4.99 -3.71 -0.05
N THR A 35 -6.11 -3.53 0.64
CA THR A 35 -6.73 -4.59 1.45
C THR A 35 -7.73 -5.37 0.61
N VAL A 36 -7.67 -6.68 0.66
CA VAL A 36 -8.66 -7.56 0.04
C VAL A 36 -9.94 -7.52 0.86
N VAL A 37 -11.02 -6.99 0.30
CA VAL A 37 -12.33 -6.96 0.98
C VAL A 37 -13.11 -8.23 0.69
N LYS A 38 -13.08 -8.70 -0.56
CA LYS A 38 -13.82 -9.88 -0.98
C LYS A 38 -13.10 -10.57 -2.13
N VAL A 39 -13.13 -11.89 -2.12
CA VAL A 39 -12.57 -12.73 -3.20
C VAL A 39 -13.71 -13.53 -3.80
N ASP A 40 -13.94 -13.36 -5.10
CA ASP A 40 -14.86 -14.19 -5.87
C ASP A 40 -14.07 -15.18 -6.74
N LYS A 41 -13.92 -16.40 -6.21
CA LYS A 41 -13.12 -17.46 -6.85
C LYS A 41 -13.82 -18.07 -8.07
N ALA A 42 -15.13 -17.87 -8.22
CA ALA A 42 -15.92 -18.42 -9.32
C ALA A 42 -15.75 -17.60 -10.60
N THR A 43 -15.75 -16.27 -10.47
CA THR A 43 -15.57 -15.33 -11.58
C THR A 43 -14.12 -14.89 -11.77
N GLY A 44 -13.26 -15.14 -10.78
CA GLY A 44 -11.87 -14.65 -10.79
C GLY A 44 -11.78 -13.16 -10.44
N GLY A 45 -12.78 -12.62 -9.75
CA GLY A 45 -12.83 -11.22 -9.32
C GLY A 45 -12.35 -11.02 -7.89
N VAL A 46 -11.70 -9.90 -7.62
CA VAL A 46 -11.28 -9.50 -6.27
C VAL A 46 -11.70 -8.06 -6.03
N LEU A 47 -12.38 -7.84 -4.91
CA LEU A 47 -12.69 -6.50 -4.42
C LEU A 47 -11.53 -6.02 -3.54
N LEU A 48 -10.84 -4.99 -4.00
CA LEU A 48 -9.69 -4.39 -3.32
C LEU A 48 -10.08 -3.03 -2.78
N ARG A 49 -9.56 -2.68 -1.61
CA ARG A 49 -9.74 -1.36 -1.00
C ARG A 49 -8.39 -0.68 -0.84
N ASN A 50 -8.29 0.55 -1.33
CA ASN A 50 -7.17 1.44 -1.09
C ASN A 50 -7.69 2.62 -0.27
N GLY A 51 -7.51 2.58 1.05
CA GLY A 51 -7.99 3.59 1.99
C GLY A 51 -9.48 3.94 1.82
N VAL A 52 -9.75 5.02 1.08
CA VAL A 52 -11.08 5.60 0.84
C VAL A 52 -11.82 4.96 -0.35
N SER A 53 -11.11 4.38 -1.31
CA SER A 53 -11.69 3.84 -2.53
C SER A 53 -11.75 2.32 -2.53
N VAL A 54 -12.84 1.79 -3.08
CA VAL A 54 -13.00 0.35 -3.33
C VAL A 54 -13.00 0.13 -4.84
N ASN A 55 -12.17 -0.79 -5.31
CA ASN A 55 -12.02 -1.10 -6.72
C ASN A 55 -12.27 -2.59 -6.95
N TRP A 56 -13.07 -2.91 -7.96
CA TRP A 56 -13.26 -4.27 -8.42
C TRP A 56 -12.18 -4.60 -9.46
N LEU A 57 -11.37 -5.61 -9.17
CA LEU A 57 -10.36 -6.12 -10.08
C LEU A 57 -10.81 -7.47 -10.63
N GLU A 58 -11.15 -7.51 -11.90
CA GLU A 58 -11.28 -8.77 -12.64
C GLU A 58 -9.88 -9.31 -12.93
N ALA A 59 -9.56 -10.45 -12.32
CA ALA A 59 -8.23 -11.02 -12.30
C ALA A 59 -8.24 -12.51 -12.73
N PRO A 60 -8.90 -12.88 -13.85
CA PRO A 60 -8.92 -14.26 -14.30
C PRO A 60 -7.49 -14.72 -14.67
N GLY A 61 -7.03 -15.80 -14.05
CA GLY A 61 -5.66 -16.30 -14.23
C GLY A 61 -4.57 -15.42 -13.60
N ALA A 62 -4.93 -14.55 -12.65
CA ALA A 62 -3.96 -13.75 -11.92
C ALA A 62 -2.94 -14.62 -11.19
N MET A 63 -1.69 -14.14 -11.17
CA MET A 63 -0.63 -14.79 -10.43
C MET A 63 -0.58 -14.22 -9.01
N ILE A 64 -0.79 -15.07 -8.02
CA ILE A 64 -0.75 -14.72 -6.61
C ILE A 64 0.60 -15.15 -6.05
N VAL A 65 1.36 -14.17 -5.55
CA VAL A 65 2.67 -14.39 -4.94
C VAL A 65 2.53 -14.14 -3.44
N ALA A 66 2.61 -15.21 -2.65
CA ALA A 66 2.67 -15.18 -1.19
C ALA A 66 4.11 -15.42 -0.71
N PRO A 67 4.44 -15.11 0.55
CA PRO A 67 5.79 -15.31 1.09
C PRO A 67 6.34 -16.73 0.95
N HIS A 68 5.47 -17.74 0.99
CA HIS A 68 5.84 -19.16 0.96
C HIS A 68 5.27 -19.95 -0.22
N ALA A 69 4.49 -19.30 -1.09
CA ALA A 69 3.82 -19.98 -2.20
C ALA A 69 3.52 -19.02 -3.34
N THR A 70 3.58 -19.53 -4.57
CA THR A 70 3.10 -18.79 -5.75
C THR A 70 2.09 -19.67 -6.48
N LYS A 71 0.95 -19.09 -6.88
CA LYS A 71 -0.13 -19.83 -7.53
C LYS A 71 -0.80 -19.00 -8.61
N ARG A 72 -1.27 -19.63 -9.68
CA ARG A 72 -2.01 -18.96 -10.77
C ARG A 72 -3.53 -19.08 -10.59
N ASP A 73 -3.98 -18.86 -9.37
CA ASP A 73 -5.40 -18.78 -9.01
C ASP A 73 -5.55 -18.02 -7.69
N LEU A 74 -6.76 -17.54 -7.43
CA LEU A 74 -7.11 -16.77 -6.22
C LEU A 74 -7.14 -17.62 -4.93
N GLY A 75 -6.72 -18.89 -4.97
CA GLY A 75 -6.80 -19.81 -3.84
C GLY A 75 -5.91 -19.44 -2.66
N LEU A 76 -4.82 -18.70 -2.89
CA LEU A 76 -3.94 -18.18 -1.83
C LEU A 76 -4.43 -16.86 -1.23
N LEU A 77 -5.39 -16.19 -1.86
CA LEU A 77 -5.91 -14.91 -1.39
C LEU A 77 -7.02 -15.12 -0.36
N ASN A 78 -6.96 -14.37 0.73
CA ASN A 78 -7.97 -14.31 1.76
C ASN A 78 -8.49 -12.88 1.94
N THR A 79 -9.73 -12.77 2.41
CA THR A 79 -10.27 -11.48 2.86
C THR A 79 -9.44 -10.97 4.04
N GLY A 80 -9.11 -9.68 4.00
CA GLY A 80 -8.26 -8.98 4.95
C GLY A 80 -6.78 -8.94 4.55
N ASP A 81 -6.34 -9.72 3.57
CA ASP A 81 -4.93 -9.70 3.14
C ASP A 81 -4.55 -8.31 2.62
N ILE A 82 -3.35 -7.85 2.98
CA ILE A 82 -2.76 -6.64 2.43
C ILE A 82 -1.91 -7.07 1.24
N VAL A 83 -2.30 -6.59 0.07
CA VAL A 83 -1.72 -6.97 -1.21
C VAL A 83 -1.24 -5.76 -1.99
N ARG A 84 -0.32 -6.00 -2.90
CA ARG A 84 0.06 -5.09 -3.97
C ARG A 84 -0.32 -5.71 -5.30
N VAL A 85 -0.93 -4.94 -6.20
CA VAL A 85 -1.24 -5.41 -7.55
C VAL A 85 -0.25 -4.79 -8.52
N ARG A 86 0.49 -5.62 -9.25
CA ARG A 86 1.24 -5.21 -10.43
C ARG A 86 0.53 -5.62 -11.70
N ARG A 87 0.63 -4.78 -12.72
CA ARG A 87 0.01 -4.97 -14.02
C ARG A 87 1.08 -4.92 -15.11
N ASP A 88 2.02 -5.87 -15.03
CA ASP A 88 3.23 -5.91 -15.87
C ASP A 88 3.05 -6.79 -17.14
N GLY A 89 1.83 -7.27 -17.42
CA GLY A 89 1.56 -8.18 -18.54
C GLY A 89 0.07 -8.44 -18.75
N ALA A 90 -0.26 -9.52 -19.46
CA ALA A 90 -1.64 -9.86 -19.83
C ALA A 90 -2.54 -10.22 -18.64
N ALA A 91 -1.97 -10.77 -17.57
CA ALA A 91 -2.68 -11.06 -16.33
C ALA A 91 -2.03 -10.28 -15.16
N PRO A 92 -2.83 -9.72 -14.23
CA PRO A 92 -2.29 -9.02 -13.08
C PRO A 92 -1.56 -9.99 -12.14
N THR A 93 -0.50 -9.49 -11.50
CA THR A 93 0.21 -10.19 -10.43
C THR A 93 -0.17 -9.55 -9.10
N ILE A 94 -0.72 -10.34 -8.18
CA ILE A 94 -1.11 -9.90 -6.84
C ILE A 94 -0.10 -10.45 -5.84
N ILE A 95 0.62 -9.56 -5.17
CA ILE A 95 1.67 -9.90 -4.22
C ILE A 95 1.09 -9.70 -2.83
N ILE A 96 1.00 -10.76 -2.03
CA ILE A 96 0.57 -10.70 -0.64
C ILE A 96 1.74 -10.17 0.18
N LEU A 97 1.56 -8.97 0.74
CA LEU A 97 2.55 -8.30 1.58
C LEU A 97 2.41 -8.72 3.04
N ARG A 98 1.16 -8.88 3.50
CA ARG A 98 0.82 -9.37 4.83
C ARG A 98 -0.50 -10.13 4.74
N SER A 99 -0.55 -11.28 5.41
CA SER A 99 -1.79 -12.06 5.47
C SER A 99 -2.66 -11.65 6.66
N ALA A 100 -3.98 -11.66 6.50
CA ALA A 100 -4.92 -11.38 7.59
C ALA A 100 -4.75 -12.35 8.77
N ALA A 101 -4.37 -13.60 8.48
CA ALA A 101 -4.07 -14.61 9.50
C ALA A 101 -2.88 -14.25 10.39
N ASP A 102 -1.96 -13.41 9.89
CA ASP A 102 -0.77 -12.94 10.61
C ASP A 102 -1.15 -11.87 11.66
N GLU A 103 -2.19 -11.06 11.42
CA GLU A 103 -2.65 -10.04 12.38
C GLU A 103 -3.32 -10.64 13.64
N ILE A 104 -4.00 -11.77 13.51
CA ILE A 104 -4.64 -12.43 14.68
C ILE A 104 -3.58 -13.14 15.55
N GLY A 105 -2.43 -13.51 14.98
CA GLY A 105 -1.33 -14.12 15.71
C GLY A 105 -0.46 -13.13 16.49
N SER A 106 -0.56 -11.83 16.22
CA SER A 106 0.31 -10.79 16.80
C SER A 106 -0.32 -10.05 17.98
N LEU A 107 -1.08 -10.76 18.83
CA LEU A 107 -1.47 -10.29 20.16
C LEU A 107 -0.30 -10.57 21.12
N GLU A 108 0.71 -9.69 21.12
CA GLU A 108 1.72 -9.60 22.18
C GLU A 108 1.58 -8.29 22.96
#